data_AF-A0A7H4MJI0-F1
#
_entry.id   AF-A0A7H4MJI0-F1
#
_cell.length_a   1.000
_cell.length_b   1.000
_cell.length_c   1.000
_cell.angle_alpha   90.00
_cell.angle_beta   90.00
_cell.angle_gamma   90.00
#
_symmetry.space_group_name_H-M   'P 1'
#
loop_
_entity.id
_entity.type
_entity.pdbx_description
1 polymer ?
#
loop_
_entity_poly.entity_id
_entity_poly.type
_entity_poly.pdbx_seq_one_letter_code
_entity_poly.pdbx_strand_id
1 'polypeptide(L)' 'MAGRVAQLPCRADTQVETPYGAFALNEWLRDGRALLKTSHGARLTATPWHREE' A
#
# COMPACT_ATOMS: atom_id res chain seq x y z
N MET A 1 -6.42 -12.01 1.75
CA MET A 1 -7.02 -11.46 0.52
C MET A 1 -5.96 -11.21 -0.59
N ALA A 2 -4.85 -11.94 -0.59
CA ALA A 2 -3.89 -11.86 -1.69
C ALA A 2 -4.54 -12.45 -2.95
N GLY A 3 -4.78 -11.63 -3.98
CA GLY A 3 -5.29 -12.11 -5.26
C GLY A 3 -6.19 -11.16 -6.05
N ARG A 4 -6.88 -10.20 -5.42
CA ARG A 4 -7.88 -9.40 -6.15
C ARG A 4 -7.30 -8.58 -7.31
N VAL A 5 -6.15 -7.94 -7.11
CA VAL A 5 -5.49 -7.15 -8.17
C VAL A 5 -4.78 -8.05 -9.19
N ALA A 6 -4.28 -9.21 -8.76
CA ALA A 6 -3.60 -10.16 -9.65
C ALA A 6 -4.55 -10.89 -10.62
N GLN A 7 -5.86 -10.91 -10.33
CA GLN A 7 -6.89 -11.55 -11.15
C GLN A 7 -7.51 -10.61 -12.20
N LEU A 8 -7.06 -9.35 -12.25
CA LEU A 8 -7.59 -8.39 -13.23
C LEU A 8 -7.17 -8.80 -14.66
N PRO A 9 -8.00 -8.49 -15.69
CA PRO A 9 -7.68 -8.80 -17.08
C PRO A 9 -6.38 -8.16 -17.59
N CYS A 10 -5.87 -7.17 -16.88
CA CYS A 10 -4.59 -6.54 -17.12
C CYS A 10 -3.87 -6.24 -15.80
N ARG A 11 -2.55 -6.00 -15.87
CA ARG A 11 -1.80 -5.52 -14.71
C ARG A 11 -2.30 -4.12 -14.34
N ALA A 12 -3.00 -4.01 -13.22
CA ALA A 12 -3.33 -2.73 -12.62
C ALA A 12 -2.28 -2.36 -11.57
N ASP A 13 -1.59 -1.25 -11.82
CA ASP A 13 -0.74 -0.61 -10.81
C ASP A 13 -1.58 0.43 -10.08
N THR A 14 -1.96 0.13 -8.84
CA THR A 14 -2.83 0.99 -8.04
C THR A 14 -2.05 1.53 -6.85
N GLN A 15 -1.85 2.84 -6.84
CA GLN A 15 -1.29 3.57 -5.72
C GLN A 15 -2.43 4.20 -4.91
N VAL A 16 -2.39 4.01 -3.59
CA VAL A 16 -3.34 4.63 -2.66
C VAL A 16 -2.64 5.80 -2.01
N GLU A 17 -3.22 6.99 -2.15
CA GLU A 17 -2.80 8.18 -1.41
C GLU A 17 -3.64 8.35 -0.15
N THR A 18 -2.96 8.76 0.91
CA THR A 18 -3.56 9.09 2.21
C THR A 18 -2.94 10.39 2.72
N PRO A 19 -3.51 11.04 3.74
CA PRO A 19 -2.86 12.17 4.39
C PRO A 19 -1.47 11.86 4.98
N TYR A 20 -1.10 10.59 5.13
CA TYR A 20 0.14 10.14 5.75
C TYR A 20 1.21 9.72 4.74
N GLY A 21 0.86 9.67 3.45
CA GLY A 21 1.75 9.21 2.39
C GLY A 21 1.03 8.32 1.38
N ALA A 22 1.81 7.72 0.49
CA ALA A 22 1.30 6.86 -0.56
C ALA A 22 1.97 5.47 -0.54
N PHE A 23 1.21 4.44 -0.89
CA PHE A 23 1.72 3.06 -0.97
C PHE A 23 1.07 2.28 -2.11
N ALA A 24 1.71 1.19 -2.51
CA ALA A 24 1.19 0.31 -3.56
C ALA A 24 0.14 -0.66 -2.97
N LEU A 25 -1.06 -0.66 -3.53
CA LEU A 25 -2.16 -1.51 -3.05
C LEU A 25 -1.83 -3.01 -3.14
N ASN A 26 -1.13 -3.40 -4.20
CA ASN A 26 -0.74 -4.80 -4.42
C ASN A 26 0.22 -5.33 -3.33
N GLU A 27 1.10 -4.48 -2.82
CA GLU A 27 2.05 -4.82 -1.75
C GLU A 27 1.29 -5.12 -0.46
N TRP A 28 0.39 -4.21 -0.06
CA TRP A 28 -0.43 -4.40 1.13
C TRP A 28 -1.34 -5.63 1.03
N LEU A 29 -1.99 -5.86 -0.11
CA LEU A 29 -2.85 -7.03 -0.31
C LEU A 29 -2.09 -8.36 -0.26
N ARG A 30 -0.78 -8.36 -0.58
CA ARG A 30 0.06 -9.55 -0.57
C ARG A 30 0.50 -9.91 0.84
N ASP A 31 1.06 -8.94 1.58
CA ASP A 31 1.79 -9.23 2.83
C ASP A 31 1.14 -8.62 4.08
N GLY A 32 0.01 -7.92 3.93
CA GLY A 32 -0.63 -7.16 5.01
C GLY A 32 0.20 -5.96 5.50
N ARG A 33 1.32 -5.69 4.83
CA ARG A 33 2.23 -4.56 5.06
C ARG A 33 2.58 -3.92 3.73
N ALA A 34 2.83 -2.63 3.76
CA ALA A 34 3.31 -1.91 2.60
C ALA A 34 4.37 -0.88 2.97
N LEU A 35 5.24 -0.58 2.01
CA LEU A 35 6.18 0.50 2.08
C LEU A 35 5.43 1.83 1.85
N LEU A 36 5.06 2.49 2.94
CA LEU A 36 4.45 3.81 2.95
C LEU A 36 5.51 4.86 2.65
N LYS A 37 5.39 5.52 1.50
CA LYS A 37 6.23 6.65 1.10
C LYS A 37 5.68 7.91 1.74
N THR A 38 6.41 8.47 2.70
CA THR A 38 6.08 9.72 3.37
C THR A 38 7.06 10.82 2.96
N SER A 39 6.75 12.08 3.28
CA SER A 39 7.68 13.21 3.15
C SER A 39 8.93 13.08 4.04
N HIS A 40 8.88 12.23 5.07
CA HIS A 40 9.97 11.98 6.01
C HIS A 40 10.72 10.69 5.71
N GLY A 41 10.51 10.10 4.52
CA GLY A 41 11.10 8.85 4.09
C GLY A 41 10.11 7.69 4.02
N ALA A 42 10.58 6.57 3.45
CA ALA A 42 9.80 5.35 3.30
C ALA A 42 9.82 4.53 4.59
N ARG A 43 8.67 3.97 4.98
CA ARG A 43 8.51 3.14 6.17
C ARG A 43 7.66 1.91 5.87
N LEU A 44 8.01 0.76 6.44
CA LEU A 44 7.21 -0.45 6.29
C LEU A 44 6.17 -0.53 7.40
N THR A 45 4.88 -0.56 7.06
CA THR A 45 3.78 -0.52 8.04
C THR A 45 2.64 -1.47 7.68
N ALA A 46 1.92 -1.98 8.69
CA ALA A 46 0.69 -2.76 8.52
C ALA A 46 -0.57 -1.87 8.40
N THR A 47 -0.47 -0.61 8.81
CA THR A 47 -1.60 0.33 8.92
C THR A 47 -1.34 1.62 8.12
N PRO A 48 -1.19 1.54 6.78
CA PRO A 48 -0.79 2.69 5.95
C PRO A 48 -1.87 3.79 5.82
N TRP A 49 -3.03 3.60 6.44
CA TRP A 49 -4.16 4.54 6.49
C TRP A 49 -4.23 5.35 7.77
N HIS A 50 -3.45 4.99 8.80
CA HIS A 50 -3.49 5.65 10.10
C HIS A 50 -2.16 6.39 10.34
N ARG A 51 -2.22 7.43 11.16
CA ARG A 51 -1.01 7.99 11.77
C ARG A 51 -0.43 6.91 12.68
N GLU A 52 0.80 6.47 12.41
CA GLU A 52 1.54 5.67 13.39
C GLU A 52 1.76 6.53 14.63
N GLU A 53 1.36 6.01 15.78
CA GLU A 53 1.57 6.64 17.10
C GLU A 53 3.05 6.54 17.51
#